data_AF-A0A928DEI8-F1
#
_entry.id   AF-A0A928DEI8-F1
#
_cell.length_a   1.000
_cell.length_b   1.000
_cell.length_c   1.000
_cell.angle_alpha   90.00
_cell.angle_beta   90.00
_cell.angle_gamma   90.00
#
_symmetry.space_group_name_H-M   'P 1'
#
loop_
_entity.id
_entity.type
_entity.pdbx_description
1 polymer ?
#
loop_
_entity_poly.entity_id
_entity_poly.type
_entity_poly.pdbx_seq_one_letter_code
_entity_poly.pdbx_strand_id
1 'polypeptide(L)'
;MIIGTVGCYTDDDIEMFKVKPGEQDGKNGKGGSGDVVVDNGGKNTGDADLNTMNNNNNNNTGVGEWSDNKTLSPYDDFGTPISGLTFEPVYFLFDQSVIATSEYSKLDRIYSYLSSNPGTGVVIEGHCDAKGSDEYNRALGERRALSAKDYLLGKGIADHRIRTVSYGEEKPAASNDDDNSRARNRRDEFIGVTLKK
;
A
#
# COMPACT_ATOMS: atom_id res chain seq x y z
N MET A 1 -46.83 5.15 -1.16
CA MET A 1 -45.81 6.21 -1.11
C MET A 1 -45.43 6.37 0.35
N ILE A 2 -44.41 5.62 0.79
CA ILE A 2 -43.96 5.66 2.19
C ILE A 2 -42.74 6.58 2.23
N ILE A 3 -42.95 7.78 2.75
CA ILE A 3 -41.90 8.72 3.13
C ILE A 3 -41.39 8.30 4.50
N GLY A 4 -40.24 7.61 4.53
CA GLY A 4 -39.55 7.25 5.75
C GLY A 4 -38.41 8.22 6.01
N THR A 5 -38.67 9.24 6.84
CA THR A 5 -37.66 10.11 7.46
C THR A 5 -37.13 9.45 8.72
N VAL A 6 -35.85 9.07 8.76
CA VAL A 6 -35.01 8.87 9.96
C VAL A 6 -33.59 8.54 9.46
N GLY A 7 -32.48 9.10 9.94
CA GLY A 7 -32.23 10.12 10.94
C GLY A 7 -30.88 10.77 10.64
N CYS A 8 -30.76 12.04 10.97
CA CYS A 8 -29.49 12.76 11.05
C CYS A 8 -28.64 12.10 12.14
N TYR A 9 -27.47 11.56 11.77
CA TYR A 9 -26.48 11.16 12.75
C TYR A 9 -25.89 12.42 13.38
N THR A 10 -26.06 12.56 14.69
CA THR A 10 -25.51 13.60 15.54
C THR A 10 -24.00 13.41 15.70
N ASP A 11 -23.25 14.51 15.83
CA ASP A 11 -21.77 14.59 15.84
C ASP A 11 -21.05 13.85 17.01
N ASP A 12 -21.69 12.90 17.69
CA ASP A 12 -21.17 12.24 18.90
C ASP A 12 -20.61 10.82 18.68
N ASP A 13 -20.60 10.27 17.46
CA ASP A 13 -20.11 8.90 17.18
C ASP A 13 -18.60 8.82 16.82
N ILE A 14 -17.82 9.90 17.00
CA ILE A 14 -16.38 9.95 16.69
C ILE A 14 -15.53 9.88 17.99
N GLU A 15 -15.70 8.82 18.79
CA GLU A 15 -14.86 8.57 19.99
C GLU A 15 -14.22 7.17 20.00
N MET A 16 -14.13 6.47 18.86
CA MET A 16 -13.59 5.09 18.83
C MET A 16 -12.11 4.97 18.35
N PHE A 17 -11.42 6.07 18.05
CA PHE A 17 -10.02 6.05 17.58
C PHE A 17 -9.05 6.93 18.41
N LYS A 18 -9.30 7.10 19.72
CA LYS A 18 -8.29 7.66 20.62
C LYS A 18 -7.31 6.56 21.05
N VAL A 19 -6.16 6.50 20.39
CA VAL A 19 -4.96 5.82 20.92
C VAL A 19 -4.57 6.54 22.22
N LYS A 20 -4.66 5.85 23.36
CA LYS A 20 -4.13 6.37 24.63
C LYS A 20 -2.59 6.34 24.60
N PRO A 21 -1.88 7.37 25.09
CA PRO A 21 -0.43 7.34 25.20
C PRO A 21 -0.03 6.32 26.29
N GLY A 22 0.66 5.26 25.88
CA GLY A 22 1.20 4.22 26.74
C GLY A 22 2.64 4.53 27.16
N GLU A 23 2.77 4.78 28.44
CA GLU A 23 3.93 4.79 29.34
C GLU A 23 5.10 3.85 28.97
N GLN A 24 6.32 4.40 28.88
CA GLN A 24 7.57 3.62 28.80
C GLN A 24 8.06 3.27 30.20
N ASP A 25 7.92 2.00 30.59
CA ASP A 25 8.52 1.44 31.79
C ASP A 25 9.87 0.79 31.44
N GLY A 26 10.96 1.37 31.94
CA GLY A 26 12.32 0.94 31.69
C GLY A 26 12.81 -0.15 32.64
N LYS A 27 13.55 -1.14 32.12
CA LYS A 27 14.55 -1.95 32.88
C LYS A 27 15.63 -2.50 31.93
N ASN A 28 16.73 -1.77 31.73
CA ASN A 28 17.99 -2.35 31.23
C ASN A 28 19.09 -2.13 32.26
N GLY A 29 19.19 -3.09 33.19
CA GLY A 29 20.32 -3.23 34.10
C GLY A 29 21.10 -4.50 33.77
N LYS A 30 22.38 -4.34 33.42
CA LYS A 30 23.55 -5.03 34.00
C LYS A 30 24.74 -4.95 33.03
N GLY A 31 25.65 -4.01 33.34
CA GLY A 31 27.03 -4.11 32.92
C GLY A 31 27.74 -5.20 33.71
N GLY A 32 28.50 -6.03 33.00
CA GLY A 32 29.42 -7.01 33.56
C GLY A 32 30.73 -6.93 32.79
N SER A 33 31.78 -6.51 33.48
CA SER A 33 33.15 -6.32 32.99
C SER A 33 33.95 -7.63 33.03
N GLY A 34 34.98 -7.71 32.18
CA GLY A 34 36.09 -8.67 32.23
C GLY A 34 36.09 -9.63 31.02
N ASP A 35 37.18 -9.93 30.33
CA ASP A 35 38.56 -9.48 30.40
C ASP A 35 39.19 -9.67 29.00
N VAL A 36 40.22 -8.88 28.73
CA VAL A 36 41.02 -8.87 27.51
C VAL A 36 42.02 -10.04 27.51
N VAL A 37 42.09 -10.79 26.41
CA VAL A 37 43.31 -11.54 26.03
C VAL A 37 43.66 -11.17 24.58
N VAL A 38 44.84 -10.57 24.42
CA VAL A 38 45.48 -10.18 23.16
C VAL A 38 46.64 -11.15 22.90
N ASP A 39 46.75 -11.67 21.67
CA ASP A 39 47.97 -11.95 20.86
C ASP A 39 47.70 -13.12 19.86
N ASN A 40 48.26 -13.21 18.65
CA ASN A 40 49.04 -12.33 17.77
C ASN A 40 49.19 -13.05 16.39
N GLY A 41 49.14 -12.31 15.28
CA GLY A 41 49.71 -12.71 13.97
C GLY A 41 48.71 -13.24 12.92
N GLY A 42 48.61 -12.70 11.69
CA GLY A 42 49.34 -11.61 11.05
C GLY A 42 49.03 -11.50 9.55
N LYS A 43 49.56 -10.41 8.94
CA LYS A 43 49.80 -10.09 7.51
C LYS A 43 48.59 -9.52 6.72
N ASN A 44 48.52 -8.19 6.50
CA ASN A 44 49.10 -7.39 5.38
C ASN A 44 48.41 -7.71 4.03
N THR A 45 47.90 -6.81 3.17
CA THR A 45 48.23 -5.41 2.83
C THR A 45 47.27 -4.94 1.71
N GLY A 46 46.96 -3.64 1.63
CA GLY A 46 46.88 -2.90 0.35
C GLY A 46 45.52 -2.60 -0.25
N ASP A 47 45.15 -1.32 -0.18
CA ASP A 47 44.35 -0.47 -1.08
C ASP A 47 43.88 -1.04 -2.43
N ALA A 48 42.60 -0.84 -2.80
CA ALA A 48 42.18 -0.50 -4.17
C ALA A 48 40.69 -0.09 -4.26
N ASP A 49 40.47 1.18 -4.56
CA ASP A 49 39.59 1.69 -5.63
C ASP A 49 38.10 1.29 -5.65
N LEU A 50 37.24 2.22 -5.26
CA LEU A 50 35.80 2.17 -5.52
C LEU A 50 35.50 2.84 -6.87
N ASN A 51 35.85 2.19 -7.98
CA ASN A 51 35.24 2.50 -9.27
C ASN A 51 35.40 1.38 -10.31
N THR A 52 34.34 1.18 -11.12
CA THR A 52 34.26 0.31 -12.32
C THR A 52 34.13 -1.19 -11.97
N MET A 53 33.11 -1.96 -12.40
CA MET A 53 32.76 -2.22 -13.80
C MET A 53 31.32 -2.76 -13.97
N ASN A 54 30.59 -2.06 -14.84
CA ASN A 54 29.70 -2.61 -15.85
C ASN A 54 30.24 -3.92 -16.48
N ASN A 55 29.48 -5.02 -16.47
CA ASN A 55 29.52 -5.95 -17.60
C ASN A 55 28.26 -6.84 -17.71
N ASN A 56 27.59 -6.73 -18.86
CA ASN A 56 26.73 -7.76 -19.40
C ASN A 56 27.52 -9.06 -19.62
N ASN A 57 27.05 -10.21 -19.15
CA ASN A 57 27.10 -11.42 -19.98
C ASN A 57 26.12 -12.51 -19.52
N ASN A 58 25.36 -13.00 -20.49
CA ASN A 58 24.50 -14.18 -20.44
C ASN A 58 25.37 -15.45 -20.39
N ASN A 59 24.97 -16.49 -19.64
CA ASN A 59 24.93 -17.88 -20.13
C ASN A 59 24.35 -18.85 -19.09
N ASN A 60 23.17 -19.37 -19.43
CA ASN A 60 22.42 -20.49 -18.86
C ASN A 60 23.30 -21.71 -18.48
N THR A 61 23.33 -22.06 -17.19
CA THR A 61 23.72 -23.39 -16.69
C THR A 61 22.68 -23.89 -15.69
N GLY A 62 22.13 -25.07 -15.96
CA GLY A 62 21.06 -25.68 -15.17
C GLY A 62 21.51 -26.09 -13.77
N VAL A 63 21.36 -25.16 -12.83
CA VAL A 63 21.16 -25.34 -11.39
C VAL A 63 20.16 -24.24 -11.03
N GLY A 64 18.95 -24.59 -10.59
CA GLY A 64 17.84 -23.63 -10.46
C GLY A 64 18.22 -22.43 -9.59
N GLU A 65 18.47 -21.29 -10.24
CA GLU A 65 19.02 -20.08 -9.66
C GLU A 65 18.10 -19.55 -8.55
N TRP A 66 18.64 -19.40 -7.34
CA TRP A 66 18.01 -18.58 -6.30
C TRP A 66 18.25 -17.13 -6.72
N SER A 67 17.39 -16.62 -7.59
CA SER A 67 17.36 -15.22 -8.00
C SER A 67 16.70 -14.40 -6.90
N ASP A 68 17.47 -14.10 -5.85
CA ASP A 68 17.01 -13.37 -4.66
C ASP A 68 16.86 -11.85 -4.90
N ASN A 69 16.48 -11.42 -6.11
CA ASN A 69 16.11 -10.02 -6.36
C ASN A 69 14.89 -9.82 -7.27
N LYS A 70 14.05 -10.84 -7.48
CA LYS A 70 12.80 -10.63 -8.22
C LYS A 70 11.97 -9.60 -7.45
N THR A 71 11.97 -8.35 -7.91
CA THR A 71 10.99 -7.33 -7.49
C THR A 71 9.62 -7.90 -7.83
N LEU A 72 8.97 -8.51 -6.83
CA LEU A 72 7.68 -9.13 -7.01
C LEU A 72 6.69 -8.02 -7.32
N SER A 73 6.04 -8.16 -8.47
CA SER A 73 4.89 -7.35 -8.78
C SER A 73 3.83 -7.59 -7.69
N PRO A 74 3.09 -6.57 -7.22
CA PRO A 74 2.05 -6.77 -6.21
C PRO A 74 0.91 -7.71 -6.66
N TYR A 75 0.94 -8.12 -7.93
CA TYR A 75 0.01 -9.06 -8.54
C TYR A 75 0.51 -10.53 -8.50
N ASP A 76 1.82 -10.76 -8.33
CA ASP A 76 2.44 -12.06 -8.59
C ASP A 76 1.96 -13.18 -7.63
N ASP A 77 1.63 -12.87 -6.39
CA ASP A 77 1.11 -13.82 -5.39
C ASP A 77 -0.43 -13.81 -5.30
N PHE A 78 -1.08 -12.76 -5.79
CA PHE A 78 -2.51 -12.51 -5.58
C PHE A 78 -3.38 -12.99 -6.74
N GLY A 79 -3.04 -12.62 -7.96
CA GLY A 79 -3.93 -12.82 -9.10
C GLY A 79 -3.42 -12.22 -10.40
N THR A 80 -3.99 -12.64 -11.51
CA THR A 80 -3.65 -12.08 -12.82
C THR A 80 -4.62 -10.95 -13.15
N PRO A 81 -4.16 -9.72 -13.44
CA PRO A 81 -5.02 -8.63 -13.91
C PRO A 81 -5.88 -9.05 -15.10
N ILE A 82 -7.17 -8.77 -15.02
CA ILE A 82 -8.12 -9.03 -16.10
C ILE A 82 -8.05 -7.85 -17.06
N SER A 83 -7.62 -8.11 -18.30
CA SER A 83 -7.51 -7.08 -19.32
C SER A 83 -8.85 -6.37 -19.54
N GLY A 84 -8.84 -5.03 -19.44
CA GLY A 84 -10.03 -4.20 -19.59
C GLY A 84 -10.95 -4.13 -18.36
N LEU A 85 -10.64 -4.81 -17.26
CA LEU A 85 -11.40 -4.71 -16.01
C LEU A 85 -10.73 -3.75 -15.04
N THR A 86 -10.96 -2.47 -15.27
CA THR A 86 -10.60 -1.38 -14.36
C THR A 86 -11.87 -0.66 -13.94
N PHE A 87 -12.03 -0.38 -12.66
CA PHE A 87 -13.19 0.36 -12.17
C PHE A 87 -12.92 1.86 -12.11
N GLU A 88 -13.98 2.65 -11.95
CA GLU A 88 -13.86 4.08 -11.78
C GLU A 88 -13.05 4.40 -10.50
N PRO A 89 -12.12 5.38 -10.58
CA PRO A 89 -11.32 5.76 -9.43
C PRO A 89 -12.18 6.47 -8.37
N VAL A 90 -11.81 6.25 -7.11
CA VAL A 90 -12.36 6.96 -5.96
C VAL A 90 -11.44 8.12 -5.63
N TYR A 91 -12.00 9.32 -5.47
CA TYR A 91 -11.21 10.53 -5.20
C TYR A 91 -11.28 10.95 -3.74
N PHE A 92 -10.20 11.59 -3.28
CA PHE A 92 -10.06 12.05 -1.91
C PHE A 92 -9.79 13.56 -1.82
N LEU A 93 -10.26 14.14 -0.72
CA LEU A 93 -9.91 15.51 -0.35
C LEU A 93 -8.43 15.62 0.06
N PHE A 94 -7.93 16.85 0.08
CA PHE A 94 -6.56 17.13 0.48
C PHE A 94 -6.31 16.62 1.90
N ASP A 95 -5.19 15.90 2.07
CA ASP A 95 -4.73 15.32 3.34
C ASP A 95 -5.74 14.41 4.05
N GLN A 96 -6.67 13.80 3.30
CA GLN A 96 -7.70 12.92 3.85
C GLN A 96 -7.65 11.52 3.23
N SER A 97 -8.03 10.53 4.05
CA SER A 97 -8.30 9.15 3.67
C SER A 97 -9.77 8.75 3.86
N VAL A 98 -10.62 9.69 4.28
CA VAL A 98 -12.06 9.46 4.42
C VAL A 98 -12.70 9.53 3.03
N ILE A 99 -13.53 8.54 2.72
CA ILE A 99 -14.24 8.45 1.46
C ILE A 99 -15.52 9.30 1.55
N ALA A 100 -15.68 10.24 0.62
CA ALA A 100 -16.89 11.05 0.56
C ALA A 100 -18.10 10.21 0.13
N THR A 101 -19.29 10.52 0.65
CA THR A 101 -20.53 9.80 0.32
C THR A 101 -20.85 9.76 -1.17
N SER A 102 -20.44 10.78 -1.94
CA SER A 102 -20.60 10.81 -3.39
C SER A 102 -19.84 9.68 -4.11
N GLU A 103 -18.76 9.19 -3.50
CA GLU A 103 -17.89 8.15 -4.05
C GLU A 103 -18.39 6.74 -3.75
N TYR A 104 -19.27 6.56 -2.75
CA TYR A 104 -19.80 5.24 -2.36
C TYR A 104 -20.49 4.50 -3.50
N SER A 105 -21.15 5.24 -4.40
CA SER A 105 -21.79 4.64 -5.58
C SER A 105 -20.80 3.90 -6.50
N LYS A 106 -19.52 4.33 -6.55
CA LYS A 106 -18.46 3.66 -7.31
C LYS A 106 -18.03 2.36 -6.63
N LEU A 107 -17.85 2.40 -5.30
CA LEU A 107 -17.52 1.21 -4.51
C LEU A 107 -18.66 0.17 -4.55
N ASP A 108 -19.91 0.62 -4.59
CA ASP A 108 -21.07 -0.28 -4.72
C ASP A 108 -21.09 -1.03 -6.07
N ARG A 109 -20.59 -0.41 -7.14
CA ARG A 109 -20.42 -1.08 -8.44
C ARG A 109 -19.36 -2.18 -8.35
N ILE A 110 -18.24 -1.92 -7.67
CA ILE A 110 -17.18 -2.91 -7.42
C ILE A 110 -17.73 -4.07 -6.60
N TYR A 111 -18.44 -3.78 -5.50
CA TYR A 111 -19.10 -4.78 -4.67
C TYR A 111 -20.06 -5.66 -5.49
N SER A 112 -20.92 -5.05 -6.30
CA SER A 112 -21.89 -5.78 -7.12
C SER A 112 -21.21 -6.71 -8.12
N TYR A 113 -20.12 -6.25 -8.73
CA TYR A 113 -19.33 -7.04 -9.65
C TYR A 113 -18.64 -8.22 -8.95
N LEU A 114 -17.94 -7.98 -7.83
CA LEU A 114 -17.23 -9.03 -7.09
C LEU A 114 -18.20 -10.05 -6.49
N SER A 115 -19.39 -9.63 -6.05
CA SER A 115 -20.42 -10.53 -5.55
C SER A 115 -20.93 -11.49 -6.63
N SER A 116 -21.04 -11.00 -7.87
CA SER A 116 -21.48 -11.80 -9.02
C SER A 116 -20.38 -12.70 -9.59
N ASN A 117 -19.11 -12.43 -9.29
CA ASN A 117 -17.94 -13.09 -9.86
C ASN A 117 -17.00 -13.62 -8.76
N PRO A 118 -17.32 -14.75 -8.10
CA PRO A 118 -16.59 -15.22 -6.91
C PRO A 118 -15.12 -15.59 -7.17
N GLY A 119 -14.73 -15.89 -8.41
CA GLY A 119 -13.34 -16.17 -8.80
C GLY A 119 -12.47 -14.93 -9.02
N THR A 120 -13.04 -13.73 -8.90
CA THR A 120 -12.37 -12.45 -9.15
C THR A 120 -11.99 -11.78 -7.83
N GLY A 121 -10.86 -11.09 -7.80
CA GLY A 121 -10.48 -10.18 -6.72
C GLY A 121 -10.32 -8.77 -7.25
N VAL A 122 -9.92 -7.85 -6.37
CA VAL A 122 -9.56 -6.49 -6.74
C VAL A 122 -8.26 -6.09 -6.04
N VAL A 123 -7.39 -5.41 -6.78
CA VAL A 123 -6.25 -4.69 -6.24
C VAL A 123 -6.61 -3.22 -6.16
N ILE A 124 -6.46 -2.63 -4.99
CA ILE A 124 -6.69 -1.22 -4.70
C ILE A 124 -5.33 -0.54 -4.65
N GLU A 125 -5.07 0.35 -5.61
CA GLU A 125 -3.83 1.10 -5.72
C GLU A 125 -4.05 2.53 -5.21
N GLY A 126 -3.44 2.89 -4.08
CA GLY A 126 -3.58 4.20 -3.45
C GLY A 126 -2.53 5.20 -3.92
N HIS A 127 -2.98 6.37 -4.37
CA HIS A 127 -2.17 7.45 -4.91
C HIS A 127 -2.36 8.77 -4.13
N CYS A 128 -1.30 9.58 -4.11
CA CYS A 128 -1.24 10.89 -3.47
C CYS A 128 -0.77 11.97 -4.46
N ASP A 129 -0.94 13.23 -4.05
CA ASP A 129 -0.31 14.35 -4.76
C ASP A 129 1.13 14.53 -4.28
N ALA A 130 1.96 15.27 -5.05
CA ALA A 130 3.39 15.43 -4.77
C ALA A 130 3.70 16.40 -3.61
N LYS A 131 2.74 16.68 -2.73
CA LYS A 131 2.96 17.56 -1.58
C LYS A 131 3.33 16.73 -0.36
N GLY A 132 4.52 16.97 0.19
CA GLY A 132 5.00 16.28 1.39
C GLY A 132 6.27 15.48 1.12
N SER A 133 6.59 14.54 2.03
CA SER A 133 7.65 13.56 1.78
C SER A 133 7.08 12.29 1.14
N ASP A 134 7.91 11.58 0.40
CA ASP A 134 7.55 10.32 -0.27
C ASP A 134 6.99 9.30 0.74
N GLU A 135 7.61 9.18 1.91
CA GLU A 135 7.16 8.25 2.96
C GLU A 135 5.79 8.64 3.50
N TYR A 136 5.54 9.94 3.68
CA TYR A 136 4.24 10.44 4.10
C TYR A 136 3.17 10.11 3.06
N ASN A 137 3.47 10.36 1.78
CA ASN A 137 2.55 10.10 0.68
C ASN A 137 2.29 8.61 0.49
N ARG A 138 3.29 7.74 0.69
CA ARG A 138 3.11 6.28 0.72
C ARG A 138 2.19 5.85 1.86
N ALA A 139 2.38 6.38 3.07
CA ALA A 139 1.52 6.06 4.21
C ALA A 139 0.08 6.59 4.03
N LEU A 140 -0.09 7.78 3.45
CA LEU A 140 -1.41 8.34 3.15
C LEU A 140 -2.13 7.53 2.06
N GLY A 141 -1.43 7.11 1.01
CA GLY A 141 -2.00 6.26 -0.03
C GLY A 141 -2.41 4.90 0.51
N GLU A 142 -1.63 4.30 1.41
CA GLU A 142 -2.02 3.06 2.08
C GLU A 142 -3.29 3.23 2.92
N ARG A 143 -3.37 4.32 3.70
CA ARG A 143 -4.59 4.63 4.49
C ARG A 143 -5.83 4.79 3.61
N ARG A 144 -5.71 5.38 2.43
CA ARG A 144 -6.82 5.51 1.46
C ARG A 144 -7.27 4.14 0.95
N ALA A 145 -6.33 3.33 0.48
CA ALA A 145 -6.61 1.99 0.00
C ALA A 145 -7.24 1.11 1.10
N LEU A 146 -6.79 1.26 2.35
CA LEU A 146 -7.39 0.59 3.51
C LEU A 146 -8.83 1.07 3.78
N SER A 147 -9.12 2.37 3.71
CA SER A 147 -10.52 2.86 3.82
C SER A 147 -11.44 2.23 2.77
N ALA A 148 -10.97 2.11 1.52
CA ALA A 148 -11.75 1.50 0.44
C ALA A 148 -11.92 -0.01 0.66
N LYS A 149 -10.86 -0.68 1.13
CA LYS A 149 -10.91 -2.09 1.54
C LYS A 149 -11.94 -2.30 2.65
N ASP A 150 -11.89 -1.52 3.72
CA ASP A 150 -12.79 -1.64 4.88
C ASP A 150 -14.26 -1.46 4.46
N TYR A 151 -14.53 -0.54 3.53
CA TYR A 151 -15.87 -0.40 2.96
C TYR A 151 -16.36 -1.69 2.26
N LEU A 152 -15.52 -2.30 1.42
CA LEU A 152 -15.85 -3.53 0.71
C LEU A 152 -15.98 -4.74 1.64
N LEU A 153 -15.13 -4.82 2.68
CA LEU A 153 -15.24 -5.82 3.75
C LEU A 153 -16.56 -5.68 4.51
N GLY A 154 -16.94 -4.44 4.88
CA GLY A 154 -18.21 -4.14 5.56
C GLY A 154 -19.44 -4.49 4.71
N LYS A 155 -19.31 -4.48 3.38
CA LYS A 155 -20.35 -4.94 2.46
C LYS A 155 -20.40 -6.46 2.28
N GLY A 156 -19.38 -7.19 2.76
CA GLY A 156 -19.34 -8.66 2.77
C GLY A 156 -18.41 -9.30 1.73
N ILE A 157 -17.53 -8.54 1.06
CA ILE A 157 -16.47 -9.15 0.25
C ILE A 157 -15.43 -9.77 1.19
N ALA A 158 -14.99 -10.99 0.89
CA ALA A 158 -14.00 -11.67 1.71
C ALA A 158 -12.61 -11.01 1.57
N ASP A 159 -11.87 -10.92 2.68
CA ASP A 159 -10.56 -10.26 2.75
C ASP A 159 -9.54 -10.79 1.75
N HIS A 160 -9.47 -12.11 1.56
CA HIS A 160 -8.57 -12.74 0.58
C HIS A 160 -8.84 -12.35 -0.88
N ARG A 161 -9.95 -11.65 -1.17
CA ARG A 161 -10.31 -11.16 -2.52
C ARG A 161 -9.92 -9.70 -2.73
N ILE A 162 -9.34 -9.03 -1.74
CA ILE A 162 -8.96 -7.63 -1.80
C ILE A 162 -7.49 -7.49 -1.42
N ARG A 163 -6.70 -6.84 -2.26
CA ARG A 163 -5.30 -6.47 -1.96
C ARG A 163 -5.15 -4.96 -2.03
N THR A 164 -4.39 -4.38 -1.11
CA THR A 164 -4.01 -2.95 -1.14
C THR A 164 -2.56 -2.81 -1.54
N VAL A 165 -2.26 -1.73 -2.26
CA VAL A 165 -0.92 -1.29 -2.64
C VAL A 165 -0.90 0.22 -2.58
N SER A 166 0.17 0.83 -2.08
CA SER A 166 0.37 2.27 -2.19
C SER A 166 1.56 2.62 -3.06
N TYR A 167 1.34 3.53 -4.02
CA TYR A 167 2.41 4.14 -4.82
C TYR A 167 2.77 5.54 -4.36
N GLY A 168 2.05 6.11 -3.37
CA GLY A 168 2.24 7.50 -2.97
C GLY A 168 2.16 8.45 -4.17
N GLU A 169 3.20 9.25 -4.37
CA GLU A 169 3.31 10.20 -5.49
C GLU A 169 4.03 9.64 -6.74
N GLU A 170 4.50 8.39 -6.71
CA GLU A 170 5.35 7.79 -7.75
C GLU A 170 4.62 7.60 -9.09
N LYS A 171 3.28 7.57 -9.08
CA LYS A 171 2.42 7.36 -10.26
C LYS A 171 1.31 8.43 -10.40
N PRO A 172 1.64 9.67 -10.80
CA PRO A 172 0.65 10.73 -10.97
C PRO A 172 -0.22 10.48 -12.20
N ALA A 173 -1.53 10.75 -12.10
CA ALA A 173 -2.47 10.73 -13.24
C ALA A 173 -2.54 12.07 -13.99
N ALA A 174 -2.16 13.16 -13.35
CA ALA A 174 -2.16 14.51 -13.91
C ALA A 174 -0.95 15.29 -13.40
N SER A 175 -0.68 16.46 -14.01
CA SER A 175 0.41 17.32 -13.56
C SER A 175 0.23 17.72 -12.09
N ASN A 176 1.35 17.91 -11.38
CA ASN A 176 1.35 18.43 -10.02
C ASN A 176 1.40 19.97 -9.95
N ASP A 177 1.44 20.64 -11.10
CA ASP A 177 1.65 22.10 -11.20
C ASP A 177 0.44 22.91 -10.70
N ASP A 178 -0.77 22.38 -10.84
CA ASP A 178 -2.01 23.08 -10.47
C ASP A 178 -2.90 22.27 -9.51
N ASP A 179 -3.68 22.96 -8.69
CA ASP A 179 -4.52 22.36 -7.64
C ASP A 179 -5.61 21.43 -8.20
N ASN A 180 -6.16 21.74 -9.37
CA ASN A 180 -7.21 20.93 -10.00
C ASN A 180 -6.66 19.61 -10.55
N SER A 181 -5.45 19.63 -11.08
CA SER A 181 -4.72 18.46 -11.57
C SER A 181 -4.27 17.60 -10.40
N ARG A 182 -3.76 18.20 -9.32
CA ARG A 182 -3.44 17.46 -8.07
C ARG A 182 -4.65 16.77 -7.46
N ALA A 183 -5.85 17.33 -7.60
CA ALA A 183 -7.07 16.66 -7.15
C ALA A 183 -7.31 15.31 -7.83
N ARG A 184 -6.85 15.14 -9.07
CA ARG A 184 -6.92 13.86 -9.78
C ARG A 184 -5.86 12.87 -9.32
N ASN A 185 -4.77 13.35 -8.72
CA ASN A 185 -3.71 12.48 -8.19
C ASN A 185 -4.08 11.86 -6.84
N ARG A 186 -4.95 12.51 -6.06
CA ARG A 186 -5.51 11.98 -4.81
C ARG A 186 -6.64 10.99 -5.08
N ARG A 187 -6.27 9.76 -5.43
CA ARG A 187 -7.23 8.72 -5.84
C ARG A 187 -6.82 7.33 -5.41
N ASP A 188 -7.79 6.43 -5.38
CA ASP A 188 -7.57 4.99 -5.43
C ASP A 188 -7.99 4.47 -6.81
N GLU A 189 -7.12 3.67 -7.42
CA GLU A 189 -7.43 2.89 -8.62
C GLU A 189 -7.77 1.45 -8.25
N PHE A 190 -8.62 0.82 -9.07
CA PHE A 190 -9.15 -0.51 -8.78
C PHE A 190 -8.98 -1.41 -9.99
N ILE A 191 -8.14 -2.41 -9.85
CA ILE A 191 -7.80 -3.36 -10.92
C ILE A 191 -8.42 -4.71 -10.58
N GLY A 192 -9.32 -5.19 -11.43
CA GLY A 192 -9.90 -6.52 -11.27
C GLY A 192 -8.89 -7.61 -11.64
N VAL A 193 -8.79 -8.65 -10.81
CA VAL A 193 -7.85 -9.76 -11.01
C VAL A 193 -8.54 -11.11 -10.95
N THR A 194 -8.10 -12.07 -11.75
CA THR A 194 -8.48 -13.47 -11.54
C THR A 194 -7.63 -14.02 -10.39
N LEU A 195 -8.27 -14.48 -9.32
CA LEU A 195 -7.57 -14.99 -8.15
C LEU A 195 -6.74 -16.24 -8.50
N LYS A 196 -5.53 -16.32 -7.95
CA LYS A 196 -4.76 -17.57 -7.99
C LYS A 196 -5.42 -18.60 -7.06
N LYS A 197 -5.42 -19.86 -7.50
CA LYS A 197 -5.91 -21.01 -6.73
C LYS A 197 -4.83 -21.61 -5.86
#